data_AF-A0A974Z9L7-F1
#
_entry.id   AF-A0A974Z9L7-F1
#
_cell.length_a   1.000
_cell.length_b   1.000
_cell.length_c   1.000
_cell.angle_alpha   90.00
_cell.angle_beta   90.00
_cell.angle_gamma   90.00
#
_symmetry.space_group_name_H-M   'P 1'
#
loop_
_entity.id
_entity.type
_entity.pdbx_description
1 polymer ?
#
loop_
_entity_poly.entity_id
_entity_poly.type
_entity_poly.pdbx_seq_one_letter_code
_entity_poly.pdbx_strand_id
1 'polypeptide(L)'
;MQLPGTGLRVAVSREHRLADRTRISVAELAGEPWIAGAGLKGEPQFGAWPTLAGPHLAYAMRDWPARLGLVAAGLGITVVPALAAPAVPAGVVTLPVDDPAWLGRTTVAATREDHTPNADAVVTALRQVAEQLGE
;
A
#
# COMPACT_ATOMS: atom_id res chain seq x y z
N MET A 1 -3.69 -15.83 -5.70
CA MET A 1 -2.66 -16.39 -4.80
C MET A 1 -2.34 -15.36 -3.73
N GLN A 2 -2.25 -15.79 -2.48
CA GLN A 2 -1.95 -14.90 -1.35
C GLN A 2 -0.43 -14.94 -1.12
N LEU A 3 0.23 -13.81 -1.35
CA LEU A 3 1.67 -13.65 -1.14
C LEU A 3 1.90 -13.02 0.24
N PRO A 4 2.94 -13.38 1.00
CA PRO A 4 3.36 -12.60 2.17
C PRO A 4 3.84 -11.21 1.73
N GLY A 5 3.73 -10.24 2.63
CA GLY A 5 4.03 -8.83 2.31
C GLY A 5 2.96 -8.15 1.44
N THR A 6 1.82 -8.80 1.17
CA THR A 6 0.64 -8.21 0.51
C THR A 6 -0.19 -7.30 1.40
N GLY A 7 0.17 -7.18 2.67
CA GLY A 7 -0.45 -6.25 3.60
C GLY A 7 -0.26 -4.80 3.17
N LEU A 8 -1.14 -3.95 3.64
CA LEU A 8 -0.99 -2.50 3.55
C LEU A 8 -0.60 -1.97 4.93
N ARG A 9 0.16 -0.88 4.92
CA ARG A 9 0.47 -0.07 6.10
C ARG A 9 0.13 1.38 5.80
N VAL A 10 0.01 2.18 6.84
CA VAL A 10 -0.09 3.63 6.71
C VAL A 10 1.23 4.25 7.10
N ALA A 11 1.76 5.10 6.24
CA ALA A 11 2.93 5.92 6.50
C ALA A 11 2.49 7.31 7.00
N VAL A 12 3.10 7.74 8.10
CA VAL A 12 2.86 9.02 8.76
C VAL A 12 4.19 9.71 9.06
N SER A 13 4.19 11.03 9.28
CA SER A 13 5.36 11.73 9.83
C SER A 13 5.72 11.17 11.21
N ARG A 14 6.99 11.20 11.59
CA ARG A 14 7.44 10.88 12.95
C ARG A 14 6.82 11.77 14.02
N GLU A 15 6.48 13.01 13.67
CA GLU A 15 5.82 13.97 14.57
C GLU A 15 4.29 13.85 14.57
N HIS A 16 3.73 12.90 13.80
CA HIS A 16 2.29 12.71 13.71
C HIS A 16 1.72 12.14 15.00
N ARG A 17 0.49 12.54 15.37
CA ARG A 17 -0.22 12.06 16.59
C ARG A 17 -0.35 10.53 16.69
N LEU A 18 -0.21 9.82 15.57
CA LEU A 18 -0.31 8.37 15.48
C LEU A 18 1.05 7.66 15.50
N ALA A 19 2.17 8.38 15.38
CA ALA A 19 3.49 7.81 15.13
C ALA A 19 3.96 6.82 16.22
N ASP A 20 3.56 7.04 17.47
CA ASP A 20 3.94 6.19 18.61
C ASP A 20 2.98 5.01 18.84
N ARG A 21 1.98 4.84 17.97
CA ARG A 21 1.04 3.70 18.07
C ARG A 21 1.71 2.42 17.59
N THR A 22 1.31 1.29 18.16
CA THR A 22 1.72 -0.04 17.67
C THR A 22 0.78 -0.57 16.57
N ARG A 23 -0.48 -0.13 16.59
CA ARG A 23 -1.53 -0.38 15.61
C ARG A 23 -2.56 0.74 15.66
N ILE A 24 -3.20 1.04 14.55
CA ILE A 24 -4.24 2.08 14.44
C ILE A 24 -5.53 1.49 13.90
N SER A 25 -6.68 1.90 14.41
CA SER A 25 -7.98 1.48 13.86
C SER A 25 -8.28 2.22 12.56
N VAL A 26 -9.02 1.59 11.64
CA VAL A 26 -9.45 2.26 10.40
C VAL A 26 -10.27 3.53 10.66
N ALA A 27 -11.03 3.58 11.75
CA ALA A 27 -11.82 4.76 12.12
C ALA A 27 -10.96 6.01 12.40
N GLU A 28 -9.77 5.81 12.98
CA GLU A 28 -8.83 6.91 13.26
C GLU A 28 -8.27 7.57 11.99
N LEU A 29 -8.38 6.89 10.85
CA LEU A 29 -7.89 7.36 9.55
C LEU A 29 -8.91 8.20 8.77
N ALA A 30 -10.19 8.13 9.13
CA ALA A 30 -11.27 8.74 8.35
C ALA A 30 -11.15 10.28 8.28
N GLY A 31 -10.62 10.91 9.33
CA GLY A 31 -10.44 12.37 9.41
C GLY A 31 -9.09 12.88 8.91
N GLU A 32 -8.18 12.01 8.51
CA GLU A 32 -6.81 12.41 8.14
C GLU A 32 -6.72 12.92 6.70
N PRO A 33 -5.85 13.91 6.41
CA PRO A 33 -5.56 14.31 5.04
C PRO A 33 -4.70 13.25 4.35
N TRP A 34 -5.20 12.73 3.25
CA TRP A 34 -4.57 11.66 2.48
C TRP A 34 -3.76 12.19 1.31
N ILE A 35 -2.59 11.60 1.13
CA ILE A 35 -1.74 11.76 -0.04
C ILE A 35 -1.86 10.47 -0.86
N ALA A 36 -2.64 10.49 -1.92
CA ALA A 36 -2.81 9.34 -2.82
C ALA A 36 -1.65 9.23 -3.81
N GLY A 37 -1.36 8.01 -4.26
CA GLY A 37 -0.58 7.84 -5.49
C GLY A 37 -1.45 8.08 -6.72
N ALA A 38 -0.90 8.71 -7.75
CA ALA A 38 -1.58 8.96 -9.02
C ALA A 38 -0.93 8.15 -10.15
N GLY A 39 -1.75 7.40 -10.88
CA GLY A 39 -1.38 6.69 -12.10
C GLY A 39 -1.27 7.62 -13.30
N LEU A 40 -0.88 7.04 -14.44
CA LEU A 40 -0.58 7.81 -15.66
C LEU A 40 -1.81 8.52 -16.24
N LYS A 41 -3.02 8.00 -16.00
CA LYS A 41 -4.29 8.59 -16.45
C LYS A 41 -5.08 9.21 -15.29
N GLY A 42 -4.42 9.43 -14.13
CA GLY A 42 -5.04 10.00 -12.93
C GLY A 42 -5.79 8.99 -12.07
N GLU A 43 -5.78 7.70 -12.43
CA GLU A 43 -6.31 6.62 -11.60
C GLU A 43 -5.47 6.45 -10.33
N PRO A 44 -6.06 6.18 -9.15
CA PRO A 44 -5.27 6.04 -7.92
C PRO A 44 -4.31 4.85 -7.98
N GLN A 45 -3.01 5.10 -7.88
CA GLN A 45 -1.98 4.08 -7.67
C GLN A 45 -1.68 4.01 -6.16
N PHE A 46 -2.45 3.20 -5.42
CA PHE A 46 -2.57 3.28 -3.95
C PHE A 46 -3.19 4.60 -3.49
N GLY A 47 -4.53 4.63 -3.50
CA GLY A 47 -5.32 5.71 -2.92
C GLY A 47 -5.27 5.74 -1.38
N ALA A 48 -6.28 6.34 -0.77
CA ALA A 48 -6.50 6.21 0.67
C ALA A 48 -6.79 4.75 1.07
N TRP A 49 -6.94 4.50 2.37
CA TRP A 49 -7.20 3.15 2.88
C TRP A 49 -8.45 2.53 2.23
N PRO A 50 -8.41 1.25 1.76
CA PRO A 50 -9.41 0.73 0.81
C PRO A 50 -10.87 0.69 1.28
N THR A 51 -11.11 0.55 2.59
CA THR A 51 -12.45 0.42 3.18
C THR A 51 -13.04 1.74 3.65
N LEU A 52 -12.27 2.84 3.57
CA LEU A 52 -12.76 4.16 3.95
C LEU A 52 -13.75 4.68 2.91
N ALA A 53 -14.92 5.09 3.40
CA ALA A 53 -15.89 5.84 2.60
C ALA A 53 -15.57 7.34 2.68
N GLY A 54 -15.43 7.99 1.51
CA GLY A 54 -15.22 9.43 1.40
C GLY A 54 -13.96 9.98 2.09
N PRO A 55 -12.76 9.40 1.89
CA PRO A 55 -11.54 9.90 2.49
C PRO A 55 -11.21 11.33 2.01
N HIS A 56 -10.64 12.15 2.88
CA HIS A 56 -10.17 13.49 2.52
C HIS A 56 -8.84 13.40 1.72
N LEU A 57 -8.94 13.40 0.40
CA LEU A 57 -7.76 13.43 -0.49
C LEU A 57 -7.22 14.86 -0.61
N ALA A 58 -6.15 15.16 0.12
CA ALA A 58 -5.51 16.48 0.10
C ALA A 58 -4.51 16.64 -1.07
N TYR A 59 -3.80 15.56 -1.42
CA TYR A 59 -2.78 15.58 -2.46
C TYR A 59 -2.76 14.28 -3.28
N ALA A 60 -2.25 14.36 -4.51
CA ALA A 60 -2.01 13.21 -5.36
C ALA A 60 -0.62 13.34 -6.02
N MET A 61 0.23 12.33 -5.84
CA MET A 61 1.61 12.32 -6.36
C MET A 61 1.88 11.06 -7.17
N ARG A 62 2.57 11.20 -8.31
CA ARG A 62 2.95 10.04 -9.14
C ARG A 62 4.13 9.29 -8.54
N ASP A 63 5.11 10.01 -8.03
CA ASP A 63 6.38 9.45 -7.62
C ASP A 63 6.45 9.25 -6.10
N TRP A 64 6.93 8.08 -5.70
CA TRP A 64 7.11 7.70 -4.29
C TRP A 64 7.93 8.69 -3.46
N PRO A 65 9.07 9.23 -3.94
CA PRO A 65 9.86 10.18 -3.16
C PRO A 65 9.11 11.47 -2.84
N ALA A 66 8.39 12.05 -3.81
CA ALA A 66 7.59 13.25 -3.60
C ALA A 66 6.46 12.98 -2.59
N ARG A 67 5.80 11.83 -2.73
CA ARG A 67 4.73 11.40 -1.82
C ARG A 67 5.22 11.26 -0.38
N LEU A 68 6.34 10.56 -0.17
CA LEU A 68 6.92 10.35 1.16
C LEU A 68 7.56 11.62 1.72
N GLY A 69 8.02 12.54 0.87
CA GLY A 69 8.47 13.87 1.28
C GLY A 69 7.35 14.70 1.89
N LEU A 70 6.16 14.69 1.28
CA LEU A 70 4.97 15.35 1.86
C LEU A 70 4.54 14.71 3.20
N VAL A 71 4.63 13.39 3.31
CA VAL A 71 4.36 12.67 4.57
C VAL A 71 5.37 13.09 5.63
N ALA A 72 6.67 13.09 5.32
CA ALA A 72 7.72 13.50 6.26
C ALA A 72 7.51 14.94 6.75
N ALA A 73 7.09 15.84 5.86
CA ALA A 73 6.74 17.22 6.16
C ALA A 73 5.43 17.39 6.96
N GLY A 74 4.71 16.31 7.27
CA GLY A 74 3.48 16.35 8.07
C GLY A 74 2.24 16.85 7.32
N LEU A 75 2.27 16.89 5.98
CA LEU A 75 1.17 17.41 5.17
C LEU A 75 0.05 16.38 4.93
N GLY A 76 0.25 15.13 5.33
CA GLY A 76 -0.75 14.09 5.29
C GLY A 76 -0.17 12.69 5.47
N ILE A 77 -1.05 11.70 5.33
CA ILE A 77 -0.73 10.28 5.48
C ILE A 77 -0.88 9.54 4.15
N THR A 78 -0.27 8.37 4.00
CA THR A 78 -0.40 7.59 2.76
C THR A 78 -0.39 6.09 2.99
N VAL A 79 -1.05 5.34 2.10
CA VAL A 79 -0.99 3.87 2.08
C VAL A 79 0.32 3.42 1.46
N VAL A 80 1.04 2.49 2.10
CA VAL A 80 2.22 1.86 1.53
C VAL A 80 2.08 0.32 1.55
N PRO A 81 2.59 -0.39 0.54
CA PRO A 81 2.75 -1.84 0.62
C PRO A 81 3.62 -2.20 1.83
N ALA A 82 3.25 -3.26 2.56
CA ALA A 82 4.04 -3.73 3.70
C ALA A 82 5.48 -4.09 3.29
N LEU A 83 5.66 -4.63 2.08
CA LEU A 83 6.99 -4.90 1.51
C LEU A 83 7.86 -3.64 1.35
N ALA A 84 7.27 -2.47 1.10
CA ALA A 84 8.00 -1.21 0.95
C ALA A 84 8.25 -0.50 2.30
N ALA A 85 7.66 -1.00 3.39
CA ALA A 85 7.73 -0.37 4.70
C ALA A 85 9.17 -0.19 5.25
N PRO A 86 10.11 -1.15 5.06
CA PRO A 86 11.49 -0.95 5.51
C PRO A 86 12.26 0.13 4.73
N ALA A 87 11.77 0.54 3.56
CA ALA A 87 12.45 1.47 2.67
C ALA A 87 11.94 2.92 2.77
N VAL A 88 11.06 3.23 3.73
CA VAL A 88 10.60 4.61 3.93
C VAL A 88 11.74 5.51 4.44
N PRO A 89 11.79 6.80 4.05
CA PRO A 89 12.87 7.69 4.46
C PRO A 89 12.83 7.99 5.96
N ALA A 90 13.95 8.52 6.47
CA ALA A 90 14.00 9.07 7.82
C ALA A 90 12.91 10.15 8.01
N GLY A 91 12.30 10.18 9.19
CA GLY A 91 11.17 11.07 9.49
C GLY A 91 9.79 10.50 9.12
N VAL A 92 9.72 9.31 8.51
CA VAL A 92 8.46 8.58 8.25
C VAL A 92 8.39 7.32 9.11
N VAL A 93 7.21 7.04 9.67
CA VAL A 93 6.90 5.83 10.43
C VAL A 93 5.77 5.08 9.73
N THR A 94 5.84 3.75 9.68
CA THR A 94 4.76 2.93 9.08
C THR A 94 4.05 2.08 10.12
N LEU A 95 2.73 2.13 10.10
CA LEU A 95 1.86 1.54 11.11
C LEU A 95 0.93 0.50 10.47
N PRO A 96 0.71 -0.65 11.11
CA PRO A 96 -0.33 -1.56 10.69
C PRO A 96 -1.71 -0.99 11.05
N VAL A 97 -2.71 -1.25 10.20
CA VAL A 97 -4.09 -0.83 10.45
C VAL A 97 -4.91 -2.04 10.88
N ASP A 98 -5.70 -1.88 11.93
CA ASP A 98 -6.76 -2.79 12.32
C ASP A 98 -8.03 -2.43 11.56
N ASP A 99 -8.41 -3.31 10.64
CA ASP A 99 -9.58 -3.14 9.80
C ASP A 99 -10.25 -4.50 9.52
N PRO A 100 -11.31 -4.83 10.27
CA PRO A 100 -12.04 -6.07 10.07
C PRO A 100 -12.69 -6.21 8.69
N ALA A 101 -12.95 -5.10 7.97
CA ALA A 101 -13.54 -5.13 6.65
C ALA A 101 -12.49 -5.29 5.53
N TRP A 102 -11.20 -5.15 5.84
CA TRP A 102 -10.13 -5.31 4.87
C TRP A 102 -9.70 -6.77 4.77
N LEU A 103 -10.14 -7.42 3.68
CA LEU A 103 -9.84 -8.83 3.40
C LEU A 103 -8.44 -9.05 2.81
N GLY A 104 -7.60 -8.02 2.79
CA GLY A 104 -6.27 -8.09 2.20
C GLY A 104 -6.26 -7.90 0.68
N ARG A 105 -5.07 -8.09 0.09
CA ARG A 105 -4.86 -7.97 -1.36
C ARG A 105 -4.62 -9.33 -1.99
N THR A 106 -5.35 -9.64 -3.04
CA THR A 106 -5.08 -10.81 -3.89
C THR A 106 -4.17 -10.41 -5.05
N THR A 107 -3.15 -11.22 -5.31
CA THR A 107 -2.32 -11.10 -6.53
C THR A 107 -2.68 -12.23 -7.49
N VAL A 108 -2.85 -11.88 -8.77
CA VAL A 108 -3.18 -12.81 -9.85
C VAL A 108 -2.19 -12.63 -11.00
N ALA A 109 -1.83 -13.73 -11.64
CA ALA A 109 -1.16 -13.72 -12.93
C ALA A 109 -2.22 -13.95 -14.01
N ALA A 110 -2.31 -13.05 -14.98
CA ALA A 110 -3.24 -13.15 -16.09
C ALA A 110 -2.46 -13.27 -17.39
N THR A 111 -2.83 -14.26 -18.20
CA THR A 111 -2.28 -14.50 -19.55
C THR A 111 -3.41 -14.41 -20.57
N ARG A 112 -3.07 -14.25 -21.84
CA ARG A 112 -4.05 -14.40 -22.92
C ARG A 112 -4.48 -15.87 -23.01
N GLU A 113 -5.64 -16.10 -23.60
CA GLU A 113 -6.13 -17.46 -23.85
C GLU A 113 -5.15 -18.26 -24.72
N ASP A 114 -4.56 -17.61 -25.73
CA ASP A 114 -3.52 -18.12 -26.64
C ASP A 114 -2.09 -17.96 -26.07
N HIS A 115 -1.89 -18.34 -24.81
CA HIS A 115 -0.60 -18.17 -24.13
C HIS A 115 0.51 -19.05 -24.75
N THR A 116 1.74 -18.52 -24.69
CA THR A 116 2.93 -19.20 -25.21
C THR A 116 3.61 -20.04 -24.12
N PRO A 117 4.45 -21.02 -24.48
CA PRO A 117 5.24 -21.78 -23.50
C PRO A 117 6.10 -20.90 -22.57
N ASN A 118 6.55 -19.73 -23.04
CA ASN A 118 7.27 -18.77 -22.22
C ASN A 118 6.37 -18.14 -21.15
N ALA A 119 5.12 -17.83 -21.49
CA ALA A 119 4.16 -17.32 -20.51
C ALA A 119 3.85 -18.38 -19.44
N ASP A 120 3.71 -19.64 -19.83
CA ASP A 120 3.50 -20.75 -18.89
C ASP A 120 4.68 -20.96 -17.96
N ALA A 121 5.91 -20.89 -18.49
CA ALA A 121 7.12 -20.97 -17.68
C ALA A 121 7.16 -19.84 -16.64
N VAL A 122 6.80 -18.61 -17.02
CA VAL A 122 6.73 -17.47 -16.08
C VAL A 122 5.66 -17.67 -15.03
N VAL A 123 4.43 -18.07 -15.41
CA VAL A 123 3.36 -18.33 -14.45
C VAL A 123 3.74 -19.45 -13.48
N THR A 124 4.39 -20.50 -13.97
CA THR A 124 4.89 -21.61 -13.16
C THR A 124 5.92 -21.12 -12.15
N ALA A 125 6.91 -20.34 -12.59
CA ALA A 125 7.91 -19.75 -11.70
C ALA A 125 7.27 -18.84 -10.64
N LEU A 126 6.30 -18.00 -11.02
CA LEU A 126 5.58 -17.13 -10.09
C LEU A 126 4.81 -17.93 -9.02
N ARG A 127 4.20 -19.07 -9.38
CA ARG A 127 3.51 -19.95 -8.42
C ARG A 127 4.49 -20.59 -7.44
N GLN A 128 5.61 -21.12 -7.94
CA GLN A 128 6.64 -21.75 -7.11
C GLN A 128 7.21 -20.77 -6.06
N VAL A 129 7.55 -19.55 -6.47
CA VAL A 129 8.07 -18.52 -5.54
C VAL A 129 7.03 -18.16 -4.49
N ALA A 130 5.75 -18.12 -4.87
CA ALA A 130 4.70 -17.75 -3.94
C ALA A 130 4.39 -18.83 -2.90
N GLU A 131 4.51 -20.11 -3.27
CA GLU A 131 4.42 -21.23 -2.33
C GLU A 131 5.55 -21.14 -1.30
N GLN A 132 6.79 -20.87 -1.73
CA GLN A 132 7.94 -20.70 -0.82
C GLN A 132 7.81 -19.51 0.13
N LEU A 133 7.11 -18.47 -0.31
CA LEU A 133 6.88 -17.29 0.51
C LEU A 133 5.76 -17.56 1.55
N GLY A 134 4.76 -18.37 1.22
CA GLY A 134 3.62 -18.67 2.09
C GLY A 134 3.92 -19.57 3.30
N GLU A 135 5.11 -20.15 3.38
CA GLU A 135 5.66 -20.89 4.54
C GLU A 135 6.41 -19.97 5.51
#